data_AF-A0A1I5RVK8-F1
#
_entry.id   AF-A0A1I5RVK8-F1
#
_cell.length_a   1.000
_cell.length_b   1.000
_cell.length_c   1.000
_cell.angle_alpha   90.00
_cell.angle_beta   90.00
_cell.angle_gamma   90.00
#
_symmetry.space_group_name_H-M   'P 1'
#
loop_
_entity.id
_entity.type
_entity.pdbx_description
1 polymer ?
#
loop_
_entity_poly.entity_id
_entity_poly.type
_entity_poly.pdbx_seq_one_letter_code
_entity_poly.pdbx_strand_id
1 'polypeptide(L)'
;MNTTQYHELVDAEWMTIEEGIDESGADIDYETSGNVLTIDFEDRSQIIINRQEPMSEIWLASRSGGFHFAYKDGKWICSKSGVEFMDMVKQECSKHAGEDVNW
;
A
#
# COMPACT_ATOMS: atom_id res chain seq x y z
N MET A 1 -7.73 -14.67 -11.54
CA MET A 1 -8.52 -13.51 -11.04
C MET A 1 -9.07 -12.79 -12.25
N ASN A 2 -10.35 -12.44 -12.27
CA ASN A 2 -10.89 -11.56 -13.32
C ASN A 2 -10.75 -10.08 -12.90
N THR A 3 -11.00 -9.16 -13.82
CA THR A 3 -10.84 -7.70 -13.58
C THR A 3 -11.71 -7.19 -12.44
N THR A 4 -12.99 -7.59 -12.36
CA THR A 4 -13.89 -7.18 -11.27
C THR A 4 -13.38 -7.63 -9.90
N GLN A 5 -13.01 -8.91 -9.78
CA GLN A 5 -12.45 -9.47 -8.55
C GLN A 5 -11.14 -8.77 -8.14
N TYR A 6 -10.30 -8.42 -9.12
CA TYR A 6 -9.09 -7.66 -8.88
C TYR A 6 -9.40 -6.30 -8.25
N HIS A 7 -10.34 -5.55 -8.82
CA HIS A 7 -10.73 -4.25 -8.28
C HIS A 7 -11.32 -4.38 -6.87
N GLU A 8 -12.23 -5.32 -6.63
CA GLU A 8 -12.82 -5.54 -5.30
C GLU A 8 -11.76 -5.85 -4.24
N LEU A 9 -10.76 -6.67 -4.58
CA LEU A 9 -9.67 -7.01 -3.67
C LEU A 9 -8.76 -5.81 -3.39
N VAL A 10 -8.42 -5.02 -4.42
CA VAL A 10 -7.58 -3.82 -4.23
C VAL A 10 -8.33 -2.71 -3.48
N ASP A 11 -9.64 -2.56 -3.73
CA ASP A 11 -10.49 -1.60 -3.01
C ASP A 11 -10.52 -1.92 -1.51
N ALA A 12 -10.57 -3.21 -1.14
CA ALA A 12 -10.51 -3.63 0.26
C ALA A 12 -9.16 -3.29 0.92
N GLU A 13 -8.05 -3.46 0.20
CA GLU A 13 -6.72 -3.07 0.71
C GLU A 13 -6.62 -1.55 0.89
N TRP A 14 -7.15 -0.75 -0.05
CA TRP A 14 -7.16 0.71 0.05
C TRP A 14 -7.93 1.17 1.27
N MET A 15 -9.16 0.69 1.44
CA MET A 15 -10.00 1.01 2.58
C MET A 15 -9.29 0.68 3.90
N THR A 16 -8.61 -0.47 3.97
CA THR A 16 -7.84 -0.86 5.16
C THR A 16 -6.64 0.05 5.43
N ILE A 17 -5.98 0.58 4.38
CA ILE A 17 -4.88 1.54 4.53
C ILE A 17 -5.41 2.89 5.02
N GLU A 18 -6.45 3.40 4.36
CA GLU A 18 -7.06 4.70 4.68
C GLU A 18 -7.58 4.71 6.13
N GLU A 19 -8.38 3.70 6.52
CA GLU A 19 -8.86 3.55 7.91
C GLU A 19 -7.70 3.37 8.90
N GLY A 20 -6.68 2.59 8.54
CA GLY A 20 -5.52 2.35 9.39
C GLY A 20 -4.69 3.60 9.66
N ILE A 21 -4.52 4.47 8.65
CA ILE A 21 -3.85 5.76 8.80
C ILE A 21 -4.67 6.67 9.72
N ASP A 22 -5.98 6.80 9.46
CA ASP A 22 -6.89 7.61 10.27
C ASP A 22 -6.91 7.19 11.75
N GLU A 23 -6.86 5.88 12.03
CA GLU A 23 -6.85 5.34 13.39
C GLU A 23 -5.48 5.41 14.08
N SER A 24 -4.38 5.46 13.31
CA SER A 24 -3.02 5.48 13.87
C SER A 24 -2.71 6.75 14.67
N GLY A 25 -3.36 7.87 14.33
CA GLY A 25 -3.08 9.18 14.90
C GLY A 25 -1.73 9.79 14.52
N ALA A 26 -1.00 9.17 13.57
CA ALA A 26 0.23 9.70 13.00
C ALA A 26 -0.09 10.89 12.08
N ASP A 27 0.85 11.83 11.93
CA ASP A 27 0.73 12.95 10.99
C ASP A 27 1.06 12.49 9.56
N ILE A 28 0.11 11.75 8.97
CA ILE A 28 0.19 11.15 7.64
C ILE A 28 -1.05 11.55 6.86
N ASP A 29 -0.85 12.16 5.70
CA ASP A 29 -1.91 12.47 4.75
C ASP A 29 -1.96 11.42 3.65
N TYR A 30 -3.12 11.26 3.00
CA TYR A 30 -3.24 10.41 1.83
C TYR A 30 -4.24 10.96 0.80
N GLU A 31 -4.00 10.64 -0.47
CA GLU A 31 -4.90 10.99 -1.58
C GLU A 31 -5.01 9.81 -2.56
N THR A 32 -6.25 9.39 -2.82
CA THR A 32 -6.56 8.46 -3.90
C THR A 32 -6.97 9.23 -5.16
N SER A 33 -6.19 9.10 -6.23
CA SER A 33 -6.45 9.69 -7.54
C SER A 33 -6.42 8.63 -8.65
N GLY A 34 -7.62 8.22 -9.10
CA GLY A 34 -7.77 7.15 -10.09
C GLY A 34 -7.22 5.82 -9.59
N ASN A 35 -6.10 5.37 -10.19
CA ASN A 35 -5.46 4.09 -9.87
C ASN A 35 -4.28 4.23 -8.89
N VAL A 36 -4.09 5.40 -8.29
CA VAL A 36 -2.93 5.72 -7.44
C VAL A 36 -3.42 6.17 -6.07
N LEU A 37 -2.85 5.58 -5.02
CA LEU A 37 -2.86 6.11 -3.66
C LEU A 37 -1.50 6.71 -3.39
N THR A 38 -1.50 7.98 -3.01
CA THR A 38 -0.32 8.70 -2.55
C THR A 38 -0.44 8.86 -1.04
N ILE A 39 0.61 8.50 -0.31
CA ILE A 39 0.71 8.70 1.14
C ILE A 39 1.85 9.69 1.38
N ASP A 40 1.53 10.82 2.00
CA ASP A 40 2.43 11.94 2.26
C ASP A 40 2.82 12.00 3.74
N PHE A 41 4.08 12.34 3.98
CA PHE A 41 4.65 12.43 5.33
C PHE A 41 5.21 13.84 5.58
N GLU A 42 5.35 14.25 6.85
CA GLU A 42 5.85 15.59 7.24
C GLU A 42 7.17 16.01 6.55
N ASP A 43 8.08 15.06 6.32
CA ASP A 43 9.39 15.33 5.70
C ASP A 43 9.32 15.53 4.17
N ARG A 44 8.10 15.49 3.60
CA ARG A 44 7.76 15.53 2.16
C ARG A 44 8.19 14.31 1.37
N SER A 45 8.59 13.23 2.05
CA SER A 45 8.70 11.93 1.41
C SER A 45 7.32 11.35 1.14
N GLN A 46 7.25 10.40 0.21
CA GLN A 46 5.99 9.80 -0.21
C GLN A 46 6.11 8.28 -0.35
N ILE A 47 5.01 7.59 -0.09
CA ILE A 47 4.77 6.24 -0.61
C ILE A 47 3.73 6.37 -1.72
N ILE A 48 4.03 5.80 -2.88
CA ILE A 48 3.11 5.76 -4.04
C ILE A 48 2.70 4.32 -4.26
N ILE A 49 1.41 4.04 -4.13
CA ILE A 49 0.85 2.71 -4.37
C ILE A 49 -0.08 2.78 -5.57
N ASN A 50 0.08 1.88 -6.54
CA ASN A 50 -0.71 1.93 -7.75
C ASN A 50 -1.25 0.56 -8.21
N ARG A 51 -2.44 0.61 -8.81
CA ARG A 51 -3.10 -0.53 -9.43
C ARG A 51 -2.45 -0.82 -10.77
N GLN A 52 -1.97 -2.04 -10.98
CA GLN A 52 -1.47 -2.53 -12.28
C GLN A 52 -2.41 -3.56 -12.86
N GLU A 53 -3.54 -3.07 -13.38
CA GLU A 53 -4.61 -3.91 -13.94
C GLU A 53 -4.14 -4.91 -15.00
N PRO A 54 -3.27 -4.55 -15.99
CA PRO A 54 -2.82 -5.51 -17.01
C PRO A 54 -2.06 -6.71 -16.43
N MET A 55 -1.46 -6.55 -15.24
CA MET A 55 -0.73 -7.59 -14.52
C MET A 55 -1.54 -8.20 -13.37
N SER A 56 -2.67 -7.59 -12.99
CA SER A 56 -3.42 -7.91 -11.78
C SER A 56 -2.53 -7.85 -10.51
N GLU A 57 -1.70 -6.81 -10.43
CA GLU A 57 -0.74 -6.59 -9.33
C GLU A 57 -0.99 -5.25 -8.63
N ILE A 58 -0.56 -5.16 -7.37
CA ILE A 58 -0.37 -3.88 -6.66
C ILE A 58 1.12 -3.56 -6.70
N TRP A 59 1.48 -2.33 -7.03
CA TRP A 59 2.87 -1.86 -6.97
C TRP A 59 3.01 -0.77 -5.91
N LEU A 60 4.10 -0.82 -5.16
CA LEU A 60 4.44 0.16 -4.11
C LEU A 60 5.82 0.73 -4.40
N ALA A 61 5.94 2.05 -4.47
CA ALA A 61 7.20 2.78 -4.49
C ALA A 61 7.36 3.54 -3.17
N SER A 62 8.52 3.37 -2.53
CA SER A 62 8.90 4.01 -1.27
C SER A 62 10.36 4.43 -1.33
N ARG A 63 10.86 5.10 -0.28
CA ARG A 63 12.30 5.38 -0.16
C ARG A 63 13.15 4.11 -0.05
N SER A 64 12.57 2.99 0.39
CA SER A 64 13.25 1.69 0.45
C SER A 64 13.33 0.99 -0.92
N GLY A 65 12.59 1.47 -1.91
CA GLY A 65 12.57 0.95 -3.29
C GLY A 65 11.16 0.64 -3.80
N GLY A 66 11.12 -0.13 -4.89
CA GLY A 66 9.89 -0.57 -5.57
C GLY A 66 9.57 -2.05 -5.34
N PHE A 67 8.31 -2.34 -5.03
CA PHE A 67 7.80 -3.66 -4.70
C PHE A 67 6.55 -3.99 -5.50
N HIS A 68 6.45 -5.21 -6.03
CA HIS A 68 5.29 -5.68 -6.79
C HIS A 68 4.65 -6.86 -6.08
N PHE A 69 3.34 -6.81 -5.92
CA PHE A 69 2.56 -7.78 -5.17
C PHE A 69 1.57 -8.48 -6.09
N ALA A 70 1.61 -9.81 -6.06
CA ALA A 70 0.66 -10.65 -6.77
C ALA A 70 -0.25 -11.37 -5.78
N TYR A 71 -1.52 -11.51 -6.12
CA TYR A 71 -2.49 -12.20 -5.28
C TYR A 71 -2.27 -13.72 -5.32
N LYS A 72 -1.94 -14.32 -4.17
CA LYS A 72 -1.66 -15.75 -3.99
C LYS A 72 -2.28 -16.23 -2.69
N ASP A 73 -3.06 -17.31 -2.76
CA ASP A 73 -3.66 -17.99 -1.59
C ASP A 73 -4.40 -17.04 -0.63
N GLY A 74 -5.10 -16.05 -1.17
CA GLY A 74 -5.88 -15.10 -0.39
C GLY A 74 -5.12 -13.88 0.11
N LYS A 75 -3.87 -13.66 -0.34
CA LYS A 75 -3.00 -12.58 0.13
C LYS A 75 -2.23 -11.92 -1.01
N TRP A 76 -1.89 -10.65 -0.85
CA TRP A 76 -0.99 -9.94 -1.75
C TRP A 76 0.46 -10.15 -1.31
N ILE A 77 1.25 -10.88 -2.11
CA ILE A 77 2.61 -11.28 -1.74
C ILE A 77 3.64 -10.64 -2.66
N CYS A 78 4.65 -10.01 -2.07
CA CYS A 78 5.76 -9.44 -2.81
C CYS A 78 6.55 -10.54 -3.53
N SER A 79 6.70 -10.42 -4.84
CA SER A 79 7.38 -11.42 -5.67
C SER A 79 8.88 -11.60 -5.33
N LYS A 80 9.53 -10.56 -4.79
CA LYS A 80 10.96 -10.56 -4.47
C LYS A 80 11.26 -10.91 -3.02
N SER A 81 10.53 -10.33 -2.07
CA SER A 81 10.79 -10.49 -0.63
C SER A 81 9.94 -11.58 0.03
N GLY A 82 8.81 -11.95 -0.57
CA GLY A 82 7.81 -12.83 0.06
C GLY A 82 7.00 -12.18 1.18
N VAL A 83 7.24 -10.89 1.47
CA VAL A 83 6.50 -10.11 2.46
C VAL A 83 5.10 -9.81 1.94
N GLU A 84 4.13 -9.83 2.83
CA GLU A 84 2.73 -9.50 2.55
C GLU A 84 2.56 -7.97 2.35
N PHE A 85 1.60 -7.57 1.54
CA PHE A 85 1.41 -6.18 1.14
C PHE A 85 1.14 -5.25 2.32
N MET A 86 0.17 -5.58 3.16
CA MET A 86 -0.20 -4.74 4.31
C MET A 86 0.95 -4.63 5.32
N ASP A 87 1.66 -5.73 5.57
CA ASP A 87 2.89 -5.73 6.38
C ASP A 87 3.95 -4.79 5.80
N MET A 88 4.14 -4.76 4.47
CA MET A 88 5.08 -3.84 3.82
C MET A 88 4.64 -2.39 3.97
N VAL A 89 3.34 -2.09 3.78
CA VAL A 89 2.81 -0.73 3.90
C VAL A 89 3.08 -0.19 5.30
N LYS A 90 2.75 -0.93 6.36
CA LYS A 90 3.00 -0.52 7.76
C LYS A 90 4.48 -0.29 8.05
N GLN A 91 5.35 -1.16 7.54
CA GLN A 91 6.80 -1.02 7.68
C GLN A 91 7.32 0.24 6.99
N GLU A 92 6.88 0.53 5.77
CA GLU A 92 7.29 1.72 5.05
C GLU A 92 6.68 2.98 5.68
N CYS A 93 5.42 2.98 6.11
CA CYS A 93 4.82 4.09 6.85
C CYS A 93 5.62 4.41 8.11
N SER A 94 5.97 3.41 8.92
CA SER A 94 6.76 3.61 10.14
C SER A 94 8.16 4.19 9.83
N LYS A 95 8.80 3.73 8.75
CA LYS A 95 10.08 4.29 8.30
C LYS A 95 9.92 5.76 7.93
N HIS A 96 8.94 6.09 7.09
CA HIS A 96 8.72 7.42 6.59
C HIS A 96 8.30 8.41 7.70
N ALA A 97 7.39 8.01 8.59
CA ALA A 97 6.95 8.80 9.75
C ALA A 97 8.04 8.94 10.83
N GLY A 98 8.96 7.98 10.94
CA GLY A 98 9.99 7.99 12.00
C GLY A 98 9.47 7.53 13.36
N GLU A 99 8.25 7.00 13.41
CA GLU A 99 7.59 6.42 14.57
C GLU A 99 6.84 5.14 14.19
N ASP A 100 6.37 4.38 15.17
CA ASP A 100 5.65 3.14 14.92
C ASP A 100 4.21 3.44 14.44
N VAL A 101 3.92 3.10 13.19
CA VAL A 101 2.58 3.21 12.59
C VAL A 101 2.02 1.79 12.45
N ASN A 102 1.05 1.44 13.30
CA ASN A 102 0.46 0.11 13.35
C ASN A 102 -1.07 0.20 13.33
N TRP A 103 -1.68 -0.69 12.55
CA TRP A 103 -3.09 -1.04 12.55
C TRP A 103 -3.24 -2.52 12.22
#